data_AF-A0A4U0GD28-F1
#
_entry.id   AF-A0A4U0GD28-F1
#
_cell.length_a   1.000
_cell.length_b   1.000
_cell.length_c   1.000
_cell.angle_alpha   90.00
_cell.angle_beta   90.00
_cell.angle_gamma   90.00
#
_symmetry.space_group_name_H-M   'P 1'
#
loop_
_entity.id
_entity.type
_entity.pdbx_description
1 polymer ?
#
loop_
_entity_poly.entity_id
_entity_poly.type
_entity_poly.pdbx_seq_one_letter_code
_entity_poly.pdbx_strand_id
1 'polypeptide(L)'
;MGAVCPNSMCPTCAIVGHVIIVCKRCKQLYNYSLDWRSVMSEAPAPITYDDVVSAAQALLNGGEKATTIAVREQLGRGSFTTIKKHLDRWNAEQAPSPAPAPSVPPQLESLWTEARREAEERLAAERAALEQLSAQLDARLHAMEVATAEAQRERASAEARLADKDLELGRLAPLLDDMRVQRDCALAARDAMAGQLDRERDAWIARLDAQHAQFVDIKQAQERAADTLADVPGTIRGAHEGLMRAFAALRSAAADYQGAQSVSLKNQESALKHVATMLEDVDRRVRLPRRKEGFAPALRAARPVRELKRR
;
A
#
# COMPACT_ATOMS: atom_id res chain seq x y z
N MET A 1 44.32 4.05 63.62
CA MET A 1 45.17 3.37 64.64
C MET A 1 45.66 4.42 65.63
N GLY A 2 46.22 4.03 66.79
CA GLY A 2 46.67 4.97 67.83
C GLY A 2 47.90 5.81 67.42
N ALA A 3 48.41 6.74 68.21
CA ALA A 3 48.08 7.17 69.59
C ALA A 3 48.47 8.68 69.74
N VAL A 4 48.61 9.38 70.88
CA VAL A 4 48.73 9.09 72.34
C VAL A 4 48.12 10.26 73.13
N CYS A 5 47.76 10.07 74.41
CA CYS A 5 47.67 11.17 75.40
C CYS A 5 48.47 10.78 76.67
N PRO A 6 49.61 11.42 76.96
CA PRO A 6 50.37 11.22 78.19
C PRO A 6 49.86 12.10 79.35
N ASN A 7 50.25 11.76 80.58
CA ASN A 7 49.99 12.55 81.79
C ASN A 7 50.56 13.98 81.71
N SER A 8 49.81 14.98 82.19
CA SER A 8 50.16 15.67 83.46
C SER A 8 49.16 16.75 83.91
N MET A 9 48.59 16.53 85.10
CA MET A 9 48.37 17.50 86.19
C MET A 9 47.79 18.91 85.87
N CYS A 10 46.52 19.12 86.21
CA CYS A 10 45.98 20.43 86.62
C CYS A 10 45.13 20.26 87.90
N PRO A 11 45.40 21.00 89.00
CA PRO A 11 45.00 20.60 90.35
C PRO A 11 43.59 21.05 90.82
N THR A 12 42.61 21.19 89.92
CA THR A 12 41.27 21.70 90.29
C THR A 12 40.08 21.00 89.63
N CYS A 13 40.29 19.86 88.95
CA CYS A 13 39.20 19.11 88.33
C CYS A 13 38.36 18.34 89.36
N ALA A 14 37.29 18.96 89.86
CA ALA A 14 36.25 18.26 90.59
C ALA A 14 35.59 17.20 89.69
N ILE A 15 35.62 15.93 90.10
CA ILE A 15 34.97 14.83 89.35
C ILE A 15 33.45 14.90 89.59
N VAL A 16 32.80 15.80 88.86
CA VAL A 16 31.34 15.85 88.71
C VAL A 16 30.96 14.89 87.58
N GLY A 17 30.65 13.66 87.94
CA GLY A 17 30.22 12.62 86.99
C GLY A 17 28.82 12.88 86.44
N HIS A 18 28.69 13.77 85.45
CA HIS A 18 27.42 14.01 84.76
C HIS A 18 27.00 12.80 83.91
N VAL A 19 26.06 12.00 84.45
CA VAL A 19 25.43 10.90 83.72
C VAL A 19 24.28 11.46 82.88
N ILE A 20 24.51 11.63 81.58
CA ILE A 20 23.49 12.08 80.63
C ILE A 20 22.62 10.89 80.22
N ILE A 21 21.41 10.81 80.76
CA ILE A 21 20.42 9.78 80.37
C ILE A 21 19.52 10.34 79.27
N VAL A 22 19.59 9.76 78.08
CA VAL A 22 18.74 10.13 76.94
C VAL A 22 17.45 9.31 76.98
N CYS A 23 16.30 9.95 77.22
CA CYS A 23 15.03 9.24 77.14
C CYS A 23 14.71 8.86 75.69
N LYS A 24 14.79 7.56 75.38
CA LYS A 24 14.69 7.01 74.01
C LYS A 24 13.34 7.27 73.31
N ARG A 25 12.32 7.75 74.05
CA ARG A 25 10.96 8.05 73.55
C ARG A 25 10.67 9.55 73.33
N CYS A 26 11.48 10.47 73.88
CA CYS A 26 11.26 11.93 73.71
C CYS A 26 12.52 12.76 73.45
N LYS A 27 13.73 12.18 73.47
CA LYS A 27 15.02 12.83 73.16
C LYS A 27 15.42 14.07 74.00
N GLN A 28 14.69 14.43 75.05
CA GLN A 28 15.20 15.40 76.03
C GLN A 28 16.39 14.81 76.82
N LEU A 29 17.33 15.69 77.17
CA LEU A 29 18.49 15.41 78.00
C LEU A 29 18.23 15.93 79.41
N TYR A 30 18.26 15.05 80.40
CA TYR A 30 18.26 15.44 81.82
C TYR A 30 19.66 15.23 82.39
N ASN A 31 20.18 16.24 83.07
CA ASN A 31 21.49 16.21 83.72
C ASN A 31 21.30 16.16 85.24
N TYR A 32 21.66 15.05 85.87
CA TYR A 32 21.63 14.89 87.32
C TYR A 32 23.04 15.08 87.91
N SER A 33 23.14 16.00 88.87
CA SER A 33 24.33 16.14 89.72
C SER A 33 24.15 15.26 90.95
N LEU A 34 24.86 14.13 91.00
CA LEU A 34 24.88 13.24 92.15
C LEU A 34 26.03 13.63 93.10
N ASP A 35 25.69 14.21 94.25
CA ASP A 35 26.66 14.36 95.35
C ASP A 35 26.93 13.00 95.98
N TRP A 36 28.10 12.44 95.67
CA TRP A 36 28.53 11.13 96.16
C TRP A 36 29.11 11.17 97.57
N ARG A 37 29.28 12.36 98.20
CA ARG A 37 29.84 12.46 99.57
C ARG A 37 28.81 12.22 100.68
N SER A 38 27.54 12.46 100.45
CA SER A 38 26.47 12.33 101.46
C SER A 38 25.92 10.91 101.65
N VAL A 39 26.28 9.95 100.78
CA VAL A 39 25.67 8.59 100.74
C VAL A 39 26.62 7.49 101.29
N MET A 40 27.90 7.79 101.55
CA MET A 40 28.90 6.78 101.97
C MET A 40 29.27 6.81 103.47
N SER A 41 28.38 7.31 104.34
CA SER A 41 28.65 7.45 105.78
C SER A 41 28.33 6.23 106.64
N GLU A 42 27.71 5.17 106.09
CA GLU A 42 27.42 3.93 106.81
C GLU A 42 27.75 2.71 105.95
N ALA A 43 28.85 2.02 106.29
CA ALA A 43 29.20 0.74 105.69
C ALA A 43 28.43 -0.38 106.42
N PRO A 44 27.49 -1.09 105.76
CA PRO A 44 26.71 -2.13 106.43
C PRO A 44 27.60 -3.32 106.83
N ALA A 45 27.30 -3.91 107.98
CA ALA A 45 28.01 -5.08 108.50
C ALA A 45 28.05 -6.24 107.48
N PRO A 46 29.14 -7.04 107.45
CA PRO A 46 29.24 -8.18 106.55
C PRO A 46 28.12 -9.20 106.83
N ILE A 47 27.43 -9.64 105.77
CA ILE A 47 26.38 -10.66 105.86
C ILE A 47 26.96 -11.97 106.39
N THR A 48 26.28 -12.55 107.38
CA THR A 48 26.58 -13.87 107.95
C THR A 48 25.85 -14.99 107.20
N TYR A 49 26.18 -16.24 107.52
CA TYR A 49 25.44 -17.39 106.99
C TYR A 49 23.98 -17.36 107.45
N ASP A 50 23.76 -17.10 108.74
CA ASP A 50 22.45 -17.23 109.40
C ASP A 50 21.44 -16.17 108.92
N ASP A 51 21.90 -14.97 108.57
CA ASP A 51 21.11 -13.94 107.85
C ASP A 51 20.48 -14.53 106.57
N VAL A 52 21.29 -15.23 105.77
CA VAL A 52 20.88 -15.82 104.48
C VAL A 52 19.99 -17.03 104.68
N VAL A 53 20.29 -17.90 105.65
CA VAL A 53 19.46 -19.05 106.03
C VAL A 53 18.07 -18.58 106.46
N SER A 54 17.99 -17.62 107.37
CA SER A 54 16.72 -17.07 107.89
C SER A 54 15.86 -16.44 106.79
N ALA A 55 16.46 -15.61 105.92
CA ALA A 55 15.76 -15.01 104.79
C ALA A 55 15.28 -16.06 103.77
N ALA A 56 16.08 -17.09 103.49
CA ALA A 56 15.70 -18.17 102.57
C ALA A 56 14.58 -19.06 103.14
N GLN A 57 14.57 -19.33 104.45
CA GLN A 57 13.48 -20.03 105.14
C GLN A 57 12.20 -19.20 105.19
N ALA A 58 12.29 -17.87 105.38
CA ALA A 58 11.14 -16.98 105.32
C ALA A 58 10.46 -17.00 103.94
N LEU A 59 11.24 -16.99 102.85
CA LEU A 59 10.73 -17.10 101.48
C LEU A 59 10.05 -18.45 101.22
N LEU A 60 10.66 -19.57 101.63
CA LEU A 60 10.04 -20.90 101.52
C LEU A 60 8.73 -20.99 102.31
N ASN A 61 8.67 -20.41 103.51
CA ASN A 61 7.44 -20.36 104.31
C ASN A 61 6.34 -19.49 103.67
N GLY A 62 6.72 -18.51 102.83
CA GLY A 62 5.80 -17.76 101.97
C GLY A 62 5.39 -18.49 100.68
N GLY A 63 5.93 -19.68 100.41
CA GLY A 63 5.71 -20.43 99.17
C GLY A 63 6.56 -19.96 97.98
N GLU A 64 7.47 -19.00 98.17
CA GLU A 64 8.35 -18.50 97.13
C GLU A 64 9.67 -19.27 97.05
N LYS A 65 10.26 -19.33 95.85
CA LYS A 65 11.56 -19.98 95.67
C LYS A 65 12.67 -19.06 96.17
N ALA A 66 13.44 -19.54 97.15
CA ALA A 66 14.63 -18.86 97.68
C ALA A 66 15.73 -18.74 96.60
N THR A 67 15.63 -17.71 95.76
CA THR A 67 16.62 -17.35 94.73
C THR A 67 17.56 -16.26 95.25
N THR A 68 18.75 -16.13 94.67
CA THR A 68 19.73 -15.08 95.05
C THR A 68 19.19 -13.65 94.89
N ILE A 69 18.13 -13.46 94.12
CA ILE A 69 17.46 -12.16 93.94
C ILE A 69 16.48 -11.92 95.09
N ALA A 70 15.48 -12.79 95.28
CA ALA A 70 14.49 -12.68 96.35
C ALA A 70 15.15 -12.62 97.75
N VAL A 71 16.18 -13.44 98.00
CA VAL A 71 16.93 -13.42 99.27
C VAL A 71 17.66 -12.09 99.48
N ARG A 72 18.11 -11.43 98.41
CA ARG A 72 18.75 -10.10 98.49
C ARG A 72 17.72 -8.98 98.70
N GLU A 73 16.56 -9.09 98.06
CA GLU A 73 15.45 -8.13 98.23
C GLU A 73 14.91 -8.20 99.66
N GLN A 74 14.75 -9.40 100.22
CA GLN A 74 14.35 -9.63 101.61
C GLN A 74 15.38 -9.13 102.65
N LEU A 75 16.68 -9.18 102.35
CA LEU A 75 17.74 -8.71 103.24
C LEU A 75 18.09 -7.22 103.08
N GLY A 76 17.77 -6.62 101.92
CA GLY A 76 18.08 -5.23 101.56
C GLY A 76 19.57 -4.88 101.39
N ARG A 77 20.50 -5.79 101.72
CA ARG A 77 21.95 -5.55 101.78
C ARG A 77 22.77 -6.63 101.07
N GLY A 78 24.08 -6.39 100.94
CA GLY A 78 25.06 -7.35 100.43
C GLY A 78 25.20 -7.47 98.92
N SER A 79 26.19 -8.25 98.49
CA SER A 79 26.46 -8.58 97.09
C SER A 79 25.80 -9.91 96.69
N PHE A 80 25.38 -10.02 95.43
CA PHE A 80 24.86 -11.27 94.88
C PHE A 80 25.86 -12.44 95.00
N THR A 81 27.17 -12.16 94.96
CA THR A 81 28.22 -13.19 95.05
C THR A 81 28.37 -13.77 96.46
N THR A 82 28.24 -12.96 97.51
CA THR A 82 28.28 -13.44 98.90
C THR A 82 26.97 -14.15 99.25
N ILE A 83 25.82 -13.56 98.90
CA ILE A 83 24.51 -14.19 99.11
C ILE A 83 24.44 -15.54 98.38
N LYS A 84 24.92 -15.62 97.12
CA LYS A 84 24.99 -16.89 96.39
C LYS A 84 25.83 -17.94 97.12
N LYS A 85 27.03 -17.60 97.63
CA LYS A 85 27.86 -18.58 98.36
C LYS A 85 27.17 -19.17 99.58
N HIS A 86 26.44 -18.36 100.34
CA HIS A 86 25.68 -18.84 101.50
C HIS A 86 24.41 -19.60 101.09
N LEU A 87 23.70 -19.14 100.06
CA LEU A 87 22.49 -19.80 99.55
C LEU A 87 22.79 -21.14 98.88
N ASP A 88 23.87 -21.25 98.10
CA ASP A 88 24.35 -22.50 97.50
C ASP A 88 24.75 -23.51 98.58
N ARG A 89 25.42 -23.04 99.65
CA ARG A 89 25.75 -23.88 100.83
C ARG A 89 24.48 -24.38 101.54
N TRP A 90 23.53 -23.49 101.81
CA TRP A 90 22.27 -23.86 102.46
C TRP A 90 21.43 -24.80 101.60
N ASN A 91 21.37 -24.59 100.28
CA ASN A 91 20.73 -25.52 99.34
C ASN A 91 21.40 -26.90 99.33
N ALA A 92 22.72 -26.98 99.54
CA ALA A 92 23.44 -28.27 99.67
C ALA A 92 23.20 -28.94 101.04
N GLU A 93 23.05 -28.17 102.13
CA GLU A 93 22.68 -28.68 103.46
C GLU A 93 21.19 -29.08 103.54
N GLN A 94 20.32 -28.46 102.74
CA GLN A 94 18.88 -28.74 102.61
C GLN A 94 18.54 -29.80 101.55
N ALA A 95 19.49 -30.19 100.70
CA ALA A 95 19.23 -31.15 99.63
C ALA A 95 18.84 -32.51 100.23
N PRO A 96 17.59 -33.00 100.04
CA PRO A 96 17.23 -34.33 100.53
C PRO A 96 18.10 -35.35 99.80
N SER A 97 18.76 -36.23 100.56
CA SER A 97 19.48 -37.39 100.01
C SER A 97 18.55 -38.11 99.03
N PRO A 98 19.00 -38.43 97.80
CA PRO A 98 18.12 -38.84 96.72
C PRO A 98 17.33 -40.09 97.12
N ALA A 99 16.04 -39.90 97.39
CA ALA A 99 15.13 -40.99 97.66
C ALA A 99 15.14 -41.95 96.46
N PRO A 100 15.21 -43.28 96.67
CA PRO A 100 15.13 -44.23 95.58
C PRO A 100 13.83 -43.98 94.80
N ALA A 101 13.93 -43.90 93.47
CA ALA A 101 12.78 -43.64 92.63
C ALA A 101 11.67 -44.68 92.91
N PRO A 102 10.40 -44.28 92.95
CA PRO A 102 9.31 -45.21 93.22
C PRO A 102 9.31 -46.30 92.15
N SER A 103 9.39 -47.57 92.59
CA SER A 103 9.40 -48.72 91.70
C SER A 103 8.13 -48.73 90.84
N VAL A 104 8.29 -48.48 89.54
CA VAL A 104 7.18 -48.52 88.59
C VAL A 104 6.70 -49.97 88.48
N PRO A 105 5.39 -50.26 88.50
CA PRO A 105 4.92 -51.63 88.30
C PRO A 105 5.39 -52.15 86.94
N PRO A 106 5.97 -53.37 86.85
CA PRO A 106 6.56 -53.86 85.60
C PRO A 106 5.54 -54.02 84.47
N GLN A 107 4.24 -54.12 84.79
CA GLN A 107 3.14 -54.10 83.82
C GLN A 107 2.95 -52.71 83.18
N LEU A 108 3.29 -51.64 83.90
CA LEU A 108 3.18 -50.25 83.42
C LEU A 108 4.39 -49.90 82.54
N GLU A 109 5.59 -50.39 82.89
CA GLU A 109 6.77 -50.27 82.03
C GLU A 109 6.59 -51.04 80.71
N SER A 110 6.09 -52.28 80.76
CA SER A 110 5.89 -53.08 79.54
C SER A 110 4.85 -52.46 78.61
N LEU A 111 3.69 -52.04 79.13
CA LEU A 111 2.67 -51.31 78.37
C LEU A 111 3.21 -50.00 77.78
N TRP A 112 4.04 -49.26 78.52
CA TRP A 112 4.68 -48.05 77.99
C TRP A 112 5.68 -48.37 76.87
N THR A 113 6.53 -49.40 77.02
CA THR A 113 7.47 -49.79 75.96
C THR A 113 6.75 -50.26 74.69
N GLU A 114 5.63 -50.99 74.82
CA GLU A 114 4.85 -51.46 73.67
C GLU A 114 4.12 -50.32 72.97
N ALA A 115 3.49 -49.40 73.73
CA ALA A 115 2.89 -48.19 73.16
C ALA A 115 3.93 -47.28 72.47
N ARG A 116 5.16 -47.21 73.01
CA ARG A 116 6.26 -46.47 72.38
C ARG A 116 6.75 -47.16 71.11
N ARG A 117 6.87 -48.50 71.11
CA ARG A 117 7.22 -49.30 69.93
C ARG A 117 6.20 -49.09 68.81
N GLU A 118 4.91 -49.20 69.10
CA GLU A 118 3.86 -48.98 68.11
C GLU A 118 3.84 -47.53 67.58
N ALA A 119 4.08 -46.53 68.45
CA ALA A 119 4.19 -45.14 68.03
C ALA A 119 5.43 -44.90 67.14
N GLU A 120 6.57 -45.50 67.44
CA GLU A 120 7.79 -45.45 66.62
C GLU A 120 7.60 -46.13 65.26
N GLU A 121 6.92 -47.29 65.22
CA GLU A 121 6.60 -48.02 63.99
C GLU A 121 5.59 -47.26 63.10
N ARG A 122 4.53 -46.69 63.69
CA ARG A 122 3.58 -45.82 62.97
C ARG A 122 4.28 -44.58 62.40
N LEU A 123 5.12 -43.91 63.19
CA LEU A 123 5.88 -42.74 62.74
C LEU A 123 6.90 -43.08 61.65
N ALA A 124 7.51 -44.26 61.68
CA ALA A 124 8.39 -44.74 60.62
C ALA A 124 7.60 -45.01 59.32
N ALA A 125 6.42 -45.63 59.42
CA ALA A 125 5.54 -45.87 58.27
C ALA A 125 5.02 -44.57 57.64
N GLU A 126 4.61 -43.58 58.46
CA GLU A 126 4.19 -42.25 57.99
C GLU A 126 5.33 -41.50 57.28
N ARG A 127 6.56 -41.56 57.82
CA ARG A 127 7.74 -40.98 57.16
C ARG A 127 8.04 -41.63 55.82
N ALA A 128 8.04 -42.97 55.76
CA ALA A 128 8.24 -43.70 54.51
C ALA A 128 7.16 -43.38 53.46
N ALA A 129 5.90 -43.21 53.89
CA ALA A 129 4.80 -42.80 53.01
C ALA A 129 4.97 -41.37 52.49
N LEU A 130 5.44 -40.44 53.34
CA LEU A 130 5.73 -39.05 52.94
C LEU A 130 6.93 -38.96 52.00
N GLU A 131 7.99 -39.72 52.23
CA GLU A 131 9.17 -39.80 51.34
C GLU A 131 8.81 -40.43 49.98
N GLN A 132 7.94 -41.44 49.96
CA GLN A 132 7.38 -41.99 48.72
C GLN A 132 6.50 -40.99 47.99
N LEU A 133 5.72 -40.17 48.71
CA LEU A 133 4.86 -39.14 48.12
C LEU A 133 5.70 -37.98 47.55
N SER A 134 6.73 -37.51 48.25
CA SER A 134 7.63 -36.48 47.71
C SER A 134 8.34 -36.98 46.45
N ALA A 135 8.92 -38.19 46.49
CA ALA A 135 9.56 -38.78 45.30
C ALA A 135 8.61 -38.93 44.10
N GLN A 136 7.33 -39.24 44.32
CA GLN A 136 6.30 -39.27 43.27
C GLN A 136 5.95 -37.87 42.74
N LEU A 137 5.89 -36.86 43.61
CA LEU A 137 5.63 -35.48 43.22
C LEU A 137 6.82 -34.89 42.45
N ASP A 138 8.05 -35.10 42.91
CA ASP A 138 9.29 -34.64 42.25
C ASP A 138 9.43 -35.29 40.85
N ALA A 139 9.21 -36.61 40.75
CA ALA A 139 9.20 -37.30 39.46
C ALA A 139 8.10 -36.77 38.51
N ARG A 140 6.93 -36.40 39.04
CA ARG A 140 5.83 -35.81 38.25
C ARG A 140 6.11 -34.35 37.84
N LEU A 141 6.78 -33.57 38.68
CA LEU A 141 7.23 -32.22 38.37
C LEU A 141 8.26 -32.26 37.26
N HIS A 142 9.31 -33.08 37.38
CA HIS A 142 10.30 -33.27 36.33
C HIS A 142 9.70 -33.78 35.01
N ALA A 143 8.72 -34.68 35.06
CA ALA A 143 7.99 -35.11 33.86
C ALA A 143 7.22 -33.95 33.18
N MET A 144 6.63 -33.02 33.95
CA MET A 144 6.01 -31.80 33.42
C MET A 144 7.04 -30.79 32.90
N GLU A 145 8.19 -30.63 33.57
CA GLU A 145 9.27 -29.75 33.12
C GLU A 145 9.84 -30.20 31.77
N VAL A 146 10.08 -31.51 31.60
CA VAL A 146 10.51 -32.10 30.32
C VAL A 146 9.45 -31.88 29.24
N ALA A 147 8.18 -32.26 29.50
CA ALA A 147 7.11 -32.13 28.51
C ALA A 147 6.84 -30.67 28.10
N THR A 148 6.96 -29.71 29.03
CA THR A 148 6.81 -28.28 28.70
C THR A 148 8.02 -27.73 27.94
N ALA A 149 9.23 -28.17 28.24
CA ALA A 149 10.43 -27.82 27.46
C ALA A 149 10.38 -28.40 26.04
N GLU A 150 9.83 -29.61 25.86
CA GLU A 150 9.60 -30.23 24.55
C GLU A 150 8.55 -29.46 23.74
N ALA A 151 7.38 -29.19 24.33
CA ALA A 151 6.33 -28.38 23.69
C ALA A 151 6.80 -26.96 23.31
N GLN A 152 7.68 -26.35 24.13
CA GLN A 152 8.31 -25.06 23.80
C GLN A 152 9.26 -25.16 22.60
N ARG A 153 10.06 -26.23 22.49
CA ARG A 153 10.95 -26.49 21.34
C ARG A 153 10.15 -26.74 20.06
N GLU A 154 9.10 -27.55 20.14
CA GLU A 154 8.18 -27.81 19.02
C GLU A 154 7.54 -26.52 18.54
N ARG A 155 6.98 -25.72 19.46
CA ARG A 155 6.39 -24.41 19.16
C ARG A 155 7.39 -23.46 18.51
N ALA A 156 8.59 -23.29 19.08
CA ALA A 156 9.63 -22.43 18.50
C ALA A 156 10.03 -22.91 17.09
N SER A 157 10.08 -24.22 16.85
CA SER A 157 10.33 -24.78 15.51
C SER A 157 9.19 -24.47 14.52
N ALA A 158 7.93 -24.43 14.99
CA ALA A 158 6.77 -24.11 14.17
C ALA A 158 6.71 -22.61 13.85
N GLU A 159 6.96 -21.75 14.83
CA GLU A 159 7.06 -20.29 14.65
C GLU A 159 8.20 -19.93 13.68
N ALA A 160 9.35 -20.61 13.76
CA ALA A 160 10.43 -20.45 12.78
C ALA A 160 10.03 -20.91 11.36
N ARG A 161 9.30 -22.03 11.21
CA ARG A 161 8.78 -22.48 9.90
C ARG A 161 7.73 -21.52 9.32
N LEU A 162 6.92 -20.88 10.17
CA LEU A 162 5.96 -19.85 9.72
C LEU A 162 6.70 -18.60 9.23
N ALA A 163 7.66 -18.08 10.01
CA ALA A 163 8.45 -16.91 9.61
C ALA A 163 9.23 -17.11 8.28
N ASP A 164 9.77 -18.31 8.05
CA ASP A 164 10.40 -18.70 6.78
C ASP A 164 9.39 -18.73 5.60
N LYS A 165 8.14 -19.14 5.84
CA LYS A 165 7.08 -19.13 4.83
C LYS A 165 6.52 -17.72 4.59
N ASP A 166 6.41 -16.89 5.62
CA ASP A 166 6.02 -15.48 5.50
C ASP A 166 7.08 -14.68 4.71
N LEU A 167 8.37 -14.96 4.90
CA LEU A 167 9.46 -14.37 4.11
C LEU A 167 9.39 -14.80 2.63
N GLU A 168 9.18 -16.09 2.35
CA GLU A 168 9.06 -16.59 0.97
C GLU A 168 7.79 -16.06 0.29
N LEU A 169 6.66 -15.92 1.01
CA LEU A 169 5.45 -15.24 0.52
C LEU A 169 5.71 -13.75 0.24
N GLY A 170 6.39 -13.05 1.15
CA GLY A 170 6.78 -11.65 0.98
C GLY A 170 7.74 -11.41 -0.20
N ARG A 171 8.52 -12.43 -0.57
CA ARG A 171 9.37 -12.43 -1.76
C ARG A 171 8.61 -12.75 -3.05
N LEU A 172 7.67 -13.69 -3.02
CA LEU A 172 6.92 -14.13 -4.21
C LEU A 172 5.76 -13.19 -4.58
N ALA A 173 5.12 -12.54 -3.61
CA ALA A 173 4.04 -11.59 -3.84
C ALA A 173 4.38 -10.44 -4.82
N PRO A 174 5.50 -9.68 -4.65
CA PRO A 174 5.85 -8.60 -5.58
C PRO A 174 6.25 -9.12 -6.97
N LEU A 175 6.81 -10.33 -7.08
CA LEU A 175 7.13 -10.94 -8.37
C LEU A 175 5.85 -11.30 -9.15
N LEU A 176 4.82 -11.81 -8.47
CA LEU A 176 3.52 -12.06 -9.08
C LEU A 176 2.79 -10.77 -9.48
N ASP A 177 3.04 -9.66 -8.80
CA ASP A 177 2.44 -8.36 -9.13
C ASP A 177 3.15 -7.69 -10.32
N ASP A 178 4.49 -7.69 -10.34
CA ASP A 178 5.29 -7.28 -11.49
C ASP A 178 4.93 -8.07 -12.76
N MET A 179 4.80 -9.40 -12.67
CA MET A 179 4.32 -10.20 -13.81
C MET A 179 2.90 -9.86 -14.28
N ARG A 180 2.00 -9.38 -13.41
CA ARG A 180 0.67 -8.88 -13.79
C ARG A 180 0.78 -7.53 -14.50
N VAL A 181 1.56 -6.60 -13.96
CA VAL A 181 1.83 -5.29 -14.58
C VAL A 181 2.45 -5.48 -15.97
N GLN A 182 3.46 -6.34 -16.10
CA GLN A 182 4.07 -6.68 -17.39
C GLN A 182 3.06 -7.26 -18.39
N ARG A 183 2.21 -8.20 -17.96
CA ARG A 183 1.12 -8.76 -18.78
C ARG A 183 0.16 -7.66 -19.26
N ASP A 184 -0.26 -6.78 -18.37
CA ASP A 184 -1.29 -5.77 -18.68
C ASP A 184 -0.72 -4.65 -19.56
N CYS A 185 0.54 -4.26 -19.35
CA CYS A 185 1.29 -3.43 -20.30
C CYS A 185 1.44 -4.09 -21.68
N ALA A 186 1.74 -5.39 -21.74
CA ALA A 186 1.86 -6.12 -23.01
C ALA A 186 0.52 -6.25 -23.75
N LEU A 187 -0.58 -6.46 -23.04
CA LEU A 187 -1.93 -6.43 -23.60
C LEU A 187 -2.29 -5.03 -24.14
N ALA A 188 -2.04 -3.97 -23.36
CA ALA A 188 -2.26 -2.61 -23.81
C ALA A 188 -1.41 -2.24 -25.05
N ALA A 189 -0.16 -2.69 -25.11
CA ALA A 189 0.71 -2.49 -26.27
C ALA A 189 0.21 -3.27 -27.51
N ARG A 190 -0.23 -4.52 -27.34
CA ARG A 190 -0.86 -5.32 -28.41
C ARG A 190 -2.10 -4.63 -28.96
N ASP A 191 -2.97 -4.13 -28.08
CA ASP A 191 -4.26 -3.55 -28.48
C ASP A 191 -4.09 -2.16 -29.11
N ALA A 192 -3.08 -1.39 -28.66
CA ALA A 192 -2.64 -0.18 -29.33
C ALA A 192 -2.07 -0.46 -30.74
N MET A 193 -1.29 -1.52 -30.92
CA MET A 193 -0.75 -1.92 -32.22
C MET A 193 -1.85 -2.43 -33.17
N ALA A 194 -2.80 -3.24 -32.67
CA ALA A 194 -3.97 -3.66 -33.44
C ALA A 194 -4.78 -2.43 -33.91
N GLY A 195 -5.07 -1.50 -33.01
CA GLY A 195 -5.74 -0.25 -33.34
C GLY A 195 -4.95 0.71 -34.23
N GLN A 196 -3.63 0.52 -34.42
CA GLN A 196 -2.85 1.22 -35.46
C GLN A 196 -3.04 0.52 -36.82
N LEU A 197 -2.89 -0.81 -36.86
CA LEU A 197 -3.07 -1.61 -38.08
C LEU A 197 -4.50 -1.50 -38.66
N ASP A 198 -5.52 -1.41 -37.81
CA ASP A 198 -6.90 -1.13 -38.22
C ASP A 198 -7.01 0.22 -38.95
N ARG A 199 -6.43 1.29 -38.38
CA ARG A 199 -6.44 2.64 -39.01
C ARG A 199 -5.66 2.66 -40.32
N GLU A 200 -4.54 1.95 -40.39
CA GLU A 200 -3.76 1.82 -41.63
C GLU A 200 -4.55 1.07 -42.70
N ARG A 201 -5.16 -0.07 -42.36
CA ARG A 201 -6.05 -0.83 -43.25
C ARG A 201 -7.19 0.06 -43.75
N ASP A 202 -7.89 0.75 -42.88
CA ASP A 202 -9.06 1.56 -43.24
C ASP A 202 -8.64 2.76 -44.11
N ALA A 203 -7.47 3.34 -43.84
CA ALA A 203 -6.87 4.36 -44.70
C ALA A 203 -6.37 3.80 -46.06
N TRP A 204 -5.98 2.53 -46.16
CA TRP A 204 -5.69 1.86 -47.44
C TRP A 204 -6.97 1.57 -48.23
N ILE A 205 -8.03 1.08 -47.56
CA ILE A 205 -9.36 0.87 -48.16
C ILE A 205 -9.89 2.18 -48.75
N ALA A 206 -9.95 3.26 -47.95
CA ALA A 206 -10.43 4.55 -48.42
C ALA A 206 -9.62 5.13 -49.61
N ARG A 207 -8.31 4.85 -49.69
CA ARG A 207 -7.47 5.21 -50.84
C ARG A 207 -7.79 4.36 -52.07
N LEU A 208 -7.99 3.06 -51.90
CA LEU A 208 -8.40 2.16 -52.99
C LEU A 208 -9.80 2.53 -53.52
N ASP A 209 -10.77 2.81 -52.64
CA ASP A 209 -12.11 3.23 -53.04
C ASP A 209 -12.09 4.56 -53.82
N ALA A 210 -11.29 5.53 -53.37
CA ALA A 210 -11.09 6.78 -54.10
C ALA A 210 -10.45 6.57 -55.48
N GLN A 211 -9.50 5.63 -55.61
CA GLN A 211 -8.92 5.26 -56.90
C GLN A 211 -9.94 4.53 -57.81
N HIS A 212 -10.75 3.62 -57.27
CA HIS A 212 -11.82 2.97 -58.03
C HIS A 212 -12.86 3.98 -58.54
N ALA A 213 -13.26 4.95 -57.70
CA ALA A 213 -14.13 6.06 -58.12
C ALA A 213 -13.50 6.86 -59.27
N GLN A 214 -12.24 7.26 -59.17
CA GLN A 214 -11.51 7.94 -60.25
C GLN A 214 -11.47 7.11 -61.55
N PHE A 215 -11.24 5.80 -61.48
CA PHE A 215 -11.27 4.93 -62.66
C PHE A 215 -12.68 4.81 -63.28
N VAL A 216 -13.74 4.83 -62.47
CA VAL A 216 -15.14 4.85 -62.95
C VAL A 216 -15.46 6.20 -63.62
N ASP A 217 -15.09 7.32 -63.01
CA ASP A 217 -15.31 8.66 -63.58
C ASP A 217 -14.56 8.85 -64.90
N ILE A 218 -13.30 8.39 -64.97
CA ILE A 218 -12.50 8.42 -66.21
C ILE A 218 -13.15 7.55 -67.30
N LYS A 219 -13.66 6.36 -66.97
CA LYS A 219 -14.40 5.52 -67.94
C LYS A 219 -15.66 6.20 -68.44
N GLN A 220 -16.50 6.74 -67.55
CA GLN A 220 -17.71 7.47 -67.94
C GLN A 220 -17.38 8.72 -68.78
N ALA A 221 -16.26 9.40 -68.51
CA ALA A 221 -15.80 10.52 -69.34
C ALA A 221 -15.32 10.05 -70.72
N GLN A 222 -14.63 8.91 -70.82
CA GLN A 222 -14.25 8.29 -72.10
C GLN A 222 -15.47 7.82 -72.92
N GLU A 223 -16.47 7.22 -72.26
CA GLU A 223 -17.74 6.79 -72.89
C GLU A 223 -18.50 8.00 -73.45
N ARG A 224 -18.71 9.06 -72.65
CA ARG A 224 -19.33 10.32 -73.12
C ARG A 224 -18.54 10.98 -74.25
N ALA A 225 -17.21 10.92 -74.21
CA ALA A 225 -16.37 11.43 -75.30
C ALA A 225 -16.50 10.58 -76.58
N ALA A 226 -16.62 9.26 -76.47
CA ALA A 226 -16.87 8.38 -77.60
C ALA A 226 -18.27 8.62 -78.21
N ASP A 227 -19.30 8.78 -77.38
CA ASP A 227 -20.67 9.08 -77.83
C ASP A 227 -20.75 10.42 -78.58
N THR A 228 -20.14 11.49 -78.04
CA THR A 228 -20.10 12.79 -78.73
C THR A 228 -19.31 12.73 -80.04
N LEU A 229 -18.21 11.96 -80.11
CA LEU A 229 -17.48 11.73 -81.36
C LEU A 229 -18.29 10.88 -82.37
N ALA A 230 -19.15 9.98 -81.91
CA ALA A 230 -20.04 9.18 -82.76
C ALA A 230 -21.20 10.00 -83.36
N ASP A 231 -21.59 11.10 -82.73
CA ASP A 231 -22.60 12.04 -83.24
C ASP A 231 -22.03 13.08 -84.25
N VAL A 232 -20.70 13.33 -84.26
CA VAL A 232 -20.06 14.26 -85.21
C VAL A 232 -20.41 13.95 -86.69
N PRO A 233 -20.37 12.70 -87.18
CA PRO A 233 -20.85 12.36 -88.53
C PRO A 233 -22.34 12.63 -88.77
N GLY A 234 -23.17 12.57 -87.73
CA GLY A 234 -24.61 12.89 -87.77
C GLY A 234 -24.86 14.38 -87.90
N THR A 235 -24.23 15.18 -87.03
CA THR A 235 -24.32 16.65 -87.06
C THR A 235 -23.73 17.26 -88.33
N ILE A 236 -22.59 16.75 -88.83
CA ILE A 236 -22.03 17.14 -90.13
C ILE A 236 -23.01 16.86 -91.27
N ARG A 237 -23.67 15.68 -91.27
CA ARG A 237 -24.67 15.33 -92.29
C ARG A 237 -25.88 16.26 -92.22
N GLY A 238 -26.44 16.49 -91.03
CA GLY A 238 -27.57 17.39 -90.83
C GLY A 238 -27.27 18.83 -91.24
N ALA A 239 -26.06 19.32 -90.95
CA ALA A 239 -25.58 20.62 -91.42
C ALA A 239 -25.45 20.69 -92.95
N HIS A 240 -24.89 19.64 -93.58
CA HIS A 240 -24.80 19.54 -95.03
C HIS A 240 -26.20 19.51 -95.70
N GLU A 241 -27.13 18.71 -95.19
CA GLU A 241 -28.54 18.67 -95.65
C GLU A 241 -29.28 20.00 -95.42
N GLY A 242 -28.93 20.73 -94.35
CA GLY A 242 -29.40 22.11 -94.11
C GLY A 242 -28.90 23.09 -95.18
N LEU A 243 -27.58 23.08 -95.43
CA LEU A 243 -26.95 23.91 -96.47
C LEU A 243 -27.50 23.59 -97.86
N MET A 244 -27.65 22.31 -98.22
CA MET A 244 -28.20 21.91 -99.52
C MET A 244 -29.65 22.36 -99.71
N ARG A 245 -30.48 22.32 -98.65
CA ARG A 245 -31.82 22.92 -98.68
C ARG A 245 -31.79 24.44 -98.83
N ALA A 246 -30.87 25.13 -98.15
CA ALA A 246 -30.70 26.58 -98.30
C ALA A 246 -30.25 26.97 -99.73
N PHE A 247 -29.31 26.24 -100.32
CA PHE A 247 -28.90 26.43 -101.72
C PHE A 247 -30.05 26.14 -102.70
N ALA A 248 -30.87 25.11 -102.46
CA ALA A 248 -32.05 24.82 -103.28
C ALA A 248 -33.09 25.96 -103.20
N ALA A 249 -33.38 26.48 -102.00
CA ALA A 249 -34.29 27.61 -101.80
C ALA A 249 -33.78 28.89 -102.47
N LEU A 250 -32.49 29.22 -102.31
CA LEU A 250 -31.85 30.35 -103.00
C LEU A 250 -31.89 30.19 -104.52
N ARG A 251 -31.70 28.96 -105.04
CA ARG A 251 -31.81 28.67 -106.48
C ARG A 251 -33.24 28.81 -107.00
N SER A 252 -34.26 28.43 -106.22
CA SER A 252 -35.66 28.72 -106.57
C SER A 252 -35.87 30.23 -106.63
N ALA A 253 -35.60 30.96 -105.54
CA ALA A 253 -35.80 32.40 -105.48
C ALA A 253 -35.06 33.17 -106.60
N ALA A 254 -33.86 32.71 -106.99
CA ALA A 254 -33.13 33.26 -108.13
C ALA A 254 -33.79 32.93 -109.49
N ALA A 255 -34.34 31.73 -109.67
CA ALA A 255 -35.10 31.35 -110.86
C ALA A 255 -36.46 32.07 -110.94
N ASP A 256 -37.13 32.26 -109.81
CA ASP A 256 -38.38 33.01 -109.68
C ASP A 256 -38.15 34.49 -110.01
N TYR A 257 -37.05 35.07 -109.51
CA TYR A 257 -36.60 36.43 -109.86
C TYR A 257 -36.24 36.57 -111.35
N GLN A 258 -35.48 35.62 -111.92
CA GLN A 258 -35.19 35.59 -113.37
C GLN A 258 -36.46 35.41 -114.21
N GLY A 259 -37.43 34.62 -113.73
CA GLY A 259 -38.76 34.48 -114.32
C GLY A 259 -39.48 35.81 -114.38
N ALA A 260 -39.63 36.48 -113.24
CA ALA A 260 -40.23 37.81 -113.13
C ALA A 260 -39.51 38.86 -113.99
N GLN A 261 -38.16 38.85 -114.01
CA GLN A 261 -37.36 39.73 -114.87
C GLN A 261 -37.60 39.44 -116.36
N SER A 262 -37.70 38.17 -116.77
CA SER A 262 -37.97 37.79 -118.16
C SER A 262 -39.39 38.15 -118.62
N VAL A 263 -40.37 38.09 -117.72
CA VAL A 263 -41.75 38.55 -117.96
C VAL A 263 -41.77 40.08 -118.07
N SER A 264 -41.08 40.80 -117.19
CA SER A 264 -40.92 42.25 -117.26
C SER A 264 -40.27 42.68 -118.59
N LEU A 265 -39.19 42.01 -119.01
CA LEU A 265 -38.53 42.26 -120.29
C LEU A 265 -39.44 41.95 -121.49
N LYS A 266 -40.22 40.86 -121.47
CA LYS A 266 -41.20 40.56 -122.53
C LYS A 266 -42.33 41.59 -122.58
N ASN A 267 -42.77 42.12 -121.44
CA ASN A 267 -43.77 43.18 -121.39
C ASN A 267 -43.21 44.50 -121.93
N GLN A 268 -41.96 44.84 -121.60
CA GLN A 268 -41.24 45.98 -122.19
C GLN A 268 -41.03 45.80 -123.70
N GLU A 269 -40.59 44.62 -124.16
CA GLU A 269 -40.43 44.30 -125.58
C GLU A 269 -41.76 44.40 -126.34
N SER A 270 -42.86 43.94 -125.73
CA SER A 270 -44.21 44.02 -126.32
C SER A 270 -44.70 45.47 -126.40
N ALA A 271 -44.45 46.29 -125.37
CA ALA A 271 -44.74 47.72 -125.40
C ALA A 271 -43.90 48.45 -126.47
N LEU A 272 -42.60 48.14 -126.57
CA LEU A 272 -41.69 48.68 -127.59
C LEU A 272 -42.11 48.25 -129.01
N LYS A 273 -42.56 47.00 -129.20
CA LYS A 273 -43.14 46.54 -130.47
C LYS A 273 -44.43 47.29 -130.81
N HIS A 274 -45.29 47.56 -129.83
CA HIS A 274 -46.51 48.33 -130.05
C HIS A 274 -46.20 49.78 -130.48
N VAL A 275 -45.22 50.42 -129.83
CA VAL A 275 -44.67 51.72 -130.25
C VAL A 275 -44.04 51.65 -131.64
N ALA A 276 -43.27 50.60 -131.95
CA ALA A 276 -42.69 50.41 -133.28
C ALA A 276 -43.75 50.26 -134.37
N THR A 277 -44.82 49.48 -134.14
CA THR A 277 -45.95 49.41 -135.09
C THR A 277 -46.67 50.74 -135.26
N MET A 278 -46.79 51.56 -134.20
CA MET A 278 -47.33 52.91 -134.34
C MET A 278 -46.40 53.83 -135.15
N LEU A 279 -45.07 53.67 -135.05
CA LEU A 279 -44.10 54.39 -135.87
C LEU A 279 -44.10 53.92 -137.34
N GLU A 280 -44.26 52.62 -137.61
CA GLU A 280 -44.42 52.10 -138.97
C GLU A 280 -45.74 52.58 -139.61
N ASP A 281 -46.84 52.63 -138.86
CA ASP A 281 -48.12 53.14 -139.35
C ASP A 281 -48.10 54.67 -139.55
N VAL A 282 -47.15 55.38 -138.91
CA VAL A 282 -46.83 56.80 -139.19
C VAL A 282 -45.95 56.95 -140.45
N ASP A 283 -44.84 56.20 -140.61
CA ASP A 283 -43.98 56.33 -141.79
C ASP A 283 -44.71 55.90 -143.08
N ARG A 284 -45.58 54.88 -143.01
CA ARG A 284 -46.50 54.48 -144.08
C ARG A 284 -47.47 55.59 -144.52
N ARG A 285 -47.81 56.53 -143.63
CA ARG A 285 -48.68 57.68 -143.96
C ARG A 285 -47.93 58.87 -144.55
N VAL A 286 -46.59 58.81 -144.65
CA VAL A 286 -45.75 60.01 -144.88
C VAL A 286 -44.93 59.99 -146.19
N ARG A 287 -44.62 58.85 -146.82
CA ARG A 287 -43.66 58.79 -147.94
C ARG A 287 -44.25 58.69 -149.36
N LEU A 288 -43.88 59.67 -150.18
CA LEU A 288 -44.11 59.78 -151.64
C LEU A 288 -42.87 59.31 -152.47
N PRO A 289 -43.01 59.02 -153.78
CA PRO A 289 -41.97 58.33 -154.57
C PRO A 289 -40.97 59.24 -155.31
N ARG A 290 -39.67 58.92 -155.23
CA ARG A 290 -38.50 59.37 -156.06
C ARG A 290 -37.26 58.57 -155.61
N ARG A 291 -36.14 58.42 -156.35
CA ARG A 291 -35.81 58.34 -157.80
C ARG A 291 -34.45 57.59 -157.89
N LYS A 292 -34.01 57.16 -159.08
CA LYS A 292 -32.74 56.41 -159.29
C LYS A 292 -31.50 57.26 -158.97
N GLU A 293 -30.50 56.66 -158.32
CA GLU A 293 -29.02 56.74 -158.51
C GLU A 293 -28.32 56.05 -157.31
N GLY A 294 -27.12 55.45 -157.40
CA GLY A 294 -26.31 55.26 -158.61
C GLY A 294 -24.82 54.90 -158.42
N PHE A 295 -24.38 54.15 -157.40
CA PHE A 295 -22.95 53.81 -157.22
C PHE A 295 -22.65 52.42 -156.63
N ALA A 296 -21.57 51.80 -157.14
CA ALA A 296 -20.93 50.52 -156.74
C ALA A 296 -19.56 50.43 -157.50
N PRO A 297 -18.69 49.41 -157.33
CA PRO A 297 -18.62 48.31 -156.34
C PRO A 297 -17.39 48.47 -155.39
N ALA A 298 -17.04 47.54 -154.49
CA ALA A 298 -16.13 46.38 -154.71
C ALA A 298 -15.61 45.88 -153.32
N LEU A 299 -15.10 44.65 -153.07
CA LEU A 299 -15.07 43.36 -153.79
C LEU A 299 -14.72 42.22 -152.78
N ARG A 300 -15.40 41.05 -152.86
CA ARG A 300 -15.00 39.66 -152.46
C ARG A 300 -14.42 39.42 -151.03
N ALA A 301 -14.89 38.46 -150.22
CA ALA A 301 -15.01 36.98 -150.37
C ALA A 301 -13.64 36.24 -150.38
N ALA A 302 -13.44 35.06 -149.75
CA ALA A 302 -14.41 34.07 -149.25
C ALA A 302 -13.94 33.18 -148.06
N ARG A 303 -14.90 32.38 -147.56
CA ARG A 303 -14.86 31.10 -146.79
C ARG A 303 -13.82 30.03 -147.29
N PRO A 304 -13.63 28.84 -146.64
CA PRO A 304 -13.78 28.42 -145.21
C PRO A 304 -12.84 27.26 -144.68
N VAL A 305 -13.00 26.86 -143.40
CA VAL A 305 -13.06 25.45 -142.86
C VAL A 305 -11.77 24.60 -142.60
N ARG A 306 -11.91 23.69 -141.59
CA ARG A 306 -11.06 22.55 -141.12
C ARG A 306 -9.82 22.87 -140.27
N GLU A 307 -9.73 22.40 -139.00
CA GLU A 307 -9.53 21.03 -138.45
C GLU A 307 -8.07 20.53 -138.55
N LEU A 308 -7.45 20.23 -137.40
CA LEU A 308 -6.57 19.06 -137.24
C LEU A 308 -6.42 18.64 -135.76
N LYS A 309 -5.92 17.42 -135.54
CA LYS A 309 -5.95 16.66 -134.27
C LYS A 309 -4.60 16.61 -133.56
N ARG A 310 -4.66 16.42 -132.23
CA ARG A 310 -3.76 15.62 -131.36
C ARG A 310 -2.24 15.77 -131.55
N ARG A 311 -1.57 16.07 -130.44
CA ARG A 311 -1.03 14.96 -129.61
C ARG A 311 -1.65 15.01 -128.22
#